data_AF-A0A1G0IK49-F1
#
_entry.id   AF-A0A1G0IK49-F1
#
_cell.length_a   1.000
_cell.length_b   1.000
_cell.length_c   1.000
_cell.angle_alpha   90.00
_cell.angle_beta   90.00
_cell.angle_gamma   90.00
#
_symmetry.space_group_name_H-M   'P 1'
#
loop_
_entity.id
_entity.type
_entity.pdbx_description
1 polymer ?
#
loop_
_entity_poly.entity_id
_entity_poly.type
_entity_poly.pdbx_seq_one_letter_code
_entity_poly.pdbx_strand_id
1 'polypeptide(L)'
;MSLNDTTGNLHCTHSHTVKLSAFASLDALMHELEKQLGTRIAATDAICIGAAGQYDGAELLHENAYPFSMPFAALASKASWPAYAVIHDYAPIVCATFTDYMIKPANLKRLNDCPINHDGRRVALGIGTGLGLKDGVLLPNGDFWLGKNEIGHIGIATPPHATQDELKRHQALIKHLQPRSLTFEHILSGAGTTRLYQFLYPDRAALKPEQIGEQMRANLLPELVAIFAWYLGLFVGTVQLIFMPEGGIWITGGVALSHLEAFEHPSFERGIHASPAYRALRDTYPLGILLNPEHALLGNAYYASKRLL
;
A
#
# COMPACT_ATOMS: atom_id res chain seq x y z
N MET A 1 10.22 -15.67 -10.27
CA MET A 1 10.85 -14.48 -10.89
C MET A 1 12.22 -14.90 -11.37
N SER A 2 12.70 -14.38 -12.50
CA SER A 2 14.07 -14.62 -12.99
C SER A 2 14.78 -13.30 -13.18
N LEU A 3 16.05 -13.25 -12.78
CA LEU A 3 16.96 -12.14 -13.05
C LEU A 3 17.63 -12.38 -14.40
N ASN A 4 17.72 -11.35 -15.22
CA ASN A 4 18.54 -11.37 -16.42
C ASN A 4 19.92 -10.81 -16.06
N ASP A 5 20.95 -11.66 -16.08
CA ASP A 5 22.31 -11.27 -15.65
C ASP A 5 22.95 -10.18 -16.52
N THR A 6 22.50 -10.02 -17.77
CA THR A 6 23.01 -8.99 -18.68
C THR A 6 22.38 -7.63 -18.43
N THR A 7 21.07 -7.59 -18.17
CA THR A 7 20.31 -6.33 -18.04
C THR A 7 20.05 -5.94 -16.58
N GLY A 8 20.21 -6.86 -15.64
CA GLY A 8 19.79 -6.70 -14.25
C GLY A 8 18.27 -6.66 -14.06
N ASN A 9 17.49 -6.90 -15.12
CA ASN A 9 16.03 -6.81 -15.06
C ASN A 9 15.40 -8.09 -14.52
N LEU A 10 14.37 -7.91 -13.70
CA LEU A 10 13.55 -8.99 -13.18
C LEU A 10 12.31 -9.17 -14.04
N HIS A 11 11.96 -10.43 -14.33
CA HIS A 11 10.72 -10.76 -15.02
C HIS A 11 9.97 -11.89 -14.32
N CYS A 12 8.64 -11.81 -14.37
CA CYS A 12 7.78 -12.87 -13.89
C CYS A 12 7.73 -14.00 -14.93
N THR A 13 8.16 -15.19 -14.53
CA THR A 13 8.11 -16.39 -15.39
C THR A 13 6.81 -17.17 -15.17
N HIS A 14 6.38 -17.28 -13.92
CA HIS A 14 5.13 -17.92 -13.51
C HIS A 14 4.56 -17.19 -12.31
N SER A 15 3.24 -17.09 -12.24
CA SER A 15 2.51 -16.57 -11.08
C SER A 15 1.27 -17.43 -10.83
N HIS A 16 0.93 -17.61 -9.56
CA HIS A 16 -0.26 -18.34 -9.15
C HIS A 16 -0.84 -17.72 -7.88
N THR A 17 -2.17 -17.77 -7.74
CA THR A 17 -2.88 -17.23 -6.58
C THR A 17 -3.80 -18.30 -6.02
N VAL A 18 -3.72 -18.50 -4.71
CA VAL A 18 -4.53 -19.46 -3.97
C VAL A 18 -5.24 -18.79 -2.80
N LYS A 19 -6.36 -19.37 -2.35
CA LYS A 19 -7.05 -18.90 -1.14
C LYS A 19 -6.43 -19.58 0.08
N LEU A 20 -5.92 -18.80 1.04
CA LEU A 20 -5.30 -19.35 2.26
C LEU A 20 -6.25 -20.26 3.04
N SER A 21 -7.54 -19.94 3.10
CA SER A 21 -8.55 -20.75 3.79
C SER A 21 -8.81 -22.13 3.16
N ALA A 22 -8.24 -22.42 1.99
CA ALA A 22 -8.33 -23.74 1.36
C ALA A 22 -7.34 -24.76 1.95
N PHE A 23 -6.45 -24.34 2.85
CA PHE A 23 -5.38 -25.18 3.39
C PHE A 23 -5.46 -25.29 4.92
N ALA A 24 -4.98 -26.41 5.44
CA ALA A 24 -4.93 -26.68 6.88
C ALA A 24 -3.60 -26.27 7.55
N SER A 25 -2.55 -25.99 6.76
CA SER A 25 -1.23 -25.64 7.27
C SER A 25 -0.37 -24.92 6.23
N LEU A 26 0.71 -24.30 6.70
CA LEU A 26 1.72 -23.68 5.84
C LEU A 26 2.42 -24.73 4.94
N ASP A 27 2.73 -25.93 5.45
CA ASP A 27 3.28 -27.02 4.62
C ASP A 27 2.36 -27.37 3.44
N ALA A 28 1.04 -27.49 3.68
CA ALA A 28 0.07 -27.81 2.63
C ALA A 28 -0.03 -26.69 1.59
N LEU A 29 -0.02 -25.43 2.05
CA LEU A 29 0.02 -24.26 1.17
C LEU A 29 1.29 -24.27 0.29
N MET A 30 2.47 -24.43 0.89
CA MET A 30 3.73 -24.38 0.12
C MET A 30 3.85 -25.55 -0.85
N HIS A 31 3.36 -26.75 -0.48
CA HIS A 31 3.33 -27.89 -1.40
C HIS A 31 2.44 -27.65 -2.63
N GLU A 32 1.26 -27.06 -2.43
CA GLU A 32 0.38 -26.70 -3.54
C GLU A 32 1.00 -25.60 -4.42
N LEU A 33 1.69 -24.61 -3.82
CA LEU A 33 2.41 -23.60 -4.58
C LEU A 33 3.55 -24.21 -5.42
N GLU A 34 4.35 -25.13 -4.88
CA GLU A 34 5.39 -25.85 -5.65
C GLU A 34 4.78 -26.60 -6.85
N LYS A 35 3.65 -27.28 -6.63
CA LYS A 35 2.94 -28.01 -7.66
C LYS A 35 2.42 -27.09 -8.77
N GLN A 36 1.78 -25.99 -8.40
CA GLN A 36 1.20 -25.02 -9.36
C GLN A 36 2.28 -24.25 -10.12
N LEU A 37 3.41 -23.95 -9.48
CA LEU A 37 4.55 -23.29 -10.11
C LEU A 37 5.43 -24.25 -10.92
N GLY A 38 5.24 -25.56 -10.78
CA GLY A 38 6.04 -26.58 -11.46
C GLY A 38 7.52 -26.58 -11.05
N THR A 39 7.84 -26.03 -9.88
CA THR A 39 9.22 -25.94 -9.37
C THR A 39 9.26 -26.14 -7.86
N ARG A 40 10.36 -26.70 -7.37
CA ARG A 40 10.62 -26.79 -5.93
C ARG A 40 11.13 -25.44 -5.44
N ILE A 41 10.61 -24.99 -4.30
CA ILE A 41 11.07 -23.75 -3.67
C ILE A 41 12.54 -23.89 -3.26
N ALA A 42 12.94 -25.07 -2.80
CA ALA A 42 14.33 -25.40 -2.46
C ALA A 42 15.29 -25.35 -3.67
N ALA A 43 14.79 -25.33 -4.91
CA ALA A 43 15.61 -25.23 -6.12
C ALA A 43 15.81 -23.79 -6.60
N THR A 44 15.30 -22.80 -5.87
CA THR A 44 15.50 -21.37 -6.17
C THR A 44 16.82 -20.88 -5.58
N ASP A 45 17.34 -19.75 -6.09
CA ASP A 45 18.58 -19.16 -5.55
C ASP A 45 18.35 -18.41 -4.24
N ALA A 46 17.18 -17.77 -4.10
CA ALA A 46 16.76 -17.07 -2.90
C ALA A 46 15.23 -16.90 -2.85
N ILE A 47 14.70 -16.70 -1.65
CA ILE A 47 13.25 -16.58 -1.40
C ILE A 47 12.94 -15.28 -0.64
N CYS A 48 12.02 -14.47 -1.15
CA CYS A 48 11.49 -13.34 -0.39
C CYS A 48 9.96 -13.43 -0.32
N ILE A 49 9.45 -13.41 0.91
CA ILE A 49 8.03 -13.53 1.24
C ILE A 49 7.57 -12.19 1.79
N GLY A 50 6.73 -11.48 1.04
CA GLY A 50 5.99 -10.33 1.53
C GLY A 50 4.73 -10.78 2.25
N ALA A 51 4.63 -10.55 3.55
CA ALA A 51 3.52 -11.00 4.37
C ALA A 51 2.93 -9.87 5.22
N ALA A 52 1.61 -9.88 5.39
CA ALA A 52 0.93 -8.94 6.26
C ALA A 52 1.16 -9.36 7.72
N GLY A 53 1.88 -8.53 8.48
CA GLY A 53 2.20 -8.82 9.88
C GLY A 53 3.66 -8.61 10.22
N GLN A 54 3.99 -9.00 11.44
CA GLN A 54 5.33 -8.90 12.02
C GLN A 54 5.95 -10.29 12.09
N TYR A 55 7.03 -10.49 11.36
CA TYR A 55 7.84 -11.69 11.47
C TYR A 55 8.88 -11.52 12.58
N ASP A 56 8.87 -12.41 13.56
CA ASP A 56 9.78 -12.35 14.72
C ASP A 56 11.10 -13.14 14.52
N GLY A 57 11.28 -13.75 13.34
CA GLY A 57 12.41 -14.62 13.01
C GLY A 57 12.06 -16.11 13.08
N ALA A 58 10.91 -16.47 13.64
CA ALA A 58 10.41 -17.85 13.69
C ALA A 58 9.01 -17.96 13.06
N GLU A 59 8.10 -17.09 13.46
CA GLU A 59 6.68 -17.11 13.09
C GLU A 59 6.20 -15.73 12.61
N LEU A 60 5.23 -15.74 11.68
CA LEU A 60 4.53 -14.53 11.26
C LEU A 60 3.35 -14.26 12.21
N LEU A 61 3.43 -13.14 12.93
CA LEU A 61 2.41 -12.67 13.85
C LEU A 61 1.57 -11.59 13.19
N HIS A 62 0.25 -11.67 13.35
CA HIS A 62 -0.67 -10.67 12.82
C HIS A 62 -1.83 -10.46 13.81
N GLU A 63 -2.33 -9.22 13.92
CA GLU A 63 -3.42 -8.89 14.84
C GLU A 63 -4.71 -9.64 14.49
N ASN A 64 -4.96 -9.82 13.19
CA ASN A 64 -6.00 -10.72 12.70
C ASN A 64 -5.38 -12.08 12.37
N ALA A 65 -5.76 -13.12 13.09
CA ALA A 65 -5.18 -14.46 12.91
C ALA A 65 -5.31 -14.95 11.46
N TYR A 66 -4.21 -15.47 10.91
CA TYR A 66 -4.24 -16.28 9.70
C TYR A 66 -5.06 -17.57 9.94
N PRO A 67 -5.56 -18.23 8.87
CA PRO A 67 -6.31 -19.49 9.02
C PRO A 67 -5.53 -20.62 9.72
N PHE A 68 -4.20 -20.53 9.76
CA PHE A 68 -3.28 -21.45 10.43
C PHE A 68 -1.98 -20.70 10.81
N SER A 69 -1.19 -21.30 11.71
CA SER A 69 0.13 -20.81 12.12
C SER A 69 1.09 -20.73 10.94
N MET A 70 1.99 -19.74 10.95
CA MET A 70 2.92 -19.46 9.85
C MET A 70 4.39 -19.56 10.30
N PRO A 71 4.89 -20.74 10.72
CA PRO A 71 6.24 -20.92 11.25
C PRO A 71 7.27 -21.06 10.12
N PHE A 72 7.54 -19.96 9.41
CA PHE A 72 8.43 -19.97 8.24
C PHE A 72 9.82 -20.52 8.54
N ALA A 73 10.40 -20.28 9.73
CA ALA A 73 11.72 -20.80 10.07
C ALA A 73 11.76 -22.34 10.17
N ALA A 74 10.73 -22.92 10.80
CA ALA A 74 10.63 -24.38 10.92
C ALA A 74 10.44 -25.03 9.55
N LEU A 75 9.60 -24.43 8.69
CA LEU A 75 9.40 -24.92 7.33
C LEU A 75 10.67 -24.78 6.48
N ALA A 76 11.33 -23.63 6.52
CA ALA A 76 12.57 -23.38 5.78
C ALA A 76 13.67 -24.38 6.15
N SER A 77 13.83 -24.69 7.43
CA SER A 77 14.76 -25.71 7.90
C SER A 77 14.38 -27.12 7.42
N LYS A 78 13.11 -27.52 7.57
CA LYS A 78 12.61 -28.84 7.17
C LYS A 78 12.71 -29.07 5.65
N ALA A 79 12.45 -28.04 4.86
CA ALA A 79 12.42 -28.10 3.39
C ALA A 79 13.74 -27.71 2.74
N SER A 80 14.81 -27.47 3.53
CA SER A 80 16.14 -27.06 3.05
C SER A 80 16.08 -25.86 2.10
N TRP A 81 15.38 -24.80 2.51
CA TRP A 81 15.30 -23.58 1.73
C TRP A 81 16.69 -22.93 1.56
N PRO A 82 16.94 -22.27 0.41
CA PRO A 82 18.08 -21.35 0.24
C PRO A 82 17.95 -20.13 1.17
N ALA A 83 18.82 -19.14 0.99
CA ALA A 83 18.69 -17.86 1.67
C ALA A 83 17.28 -17.29 1.49
N TYR A 84 16.62 -16.94 2.61
CA TYR A 84 15.26 -16.44 2.59
C TYR A 84 15.06 -15.24 3.51
N ALA A 85 14.04 -14.44 3.18
CA ALA A 85 13.54 -13.36 4.03
C ALA A 85 12.01 -13.36 4.06
N VAL A 86 11.46 -13.04 5.23
CA VAL A 86 10.04 -12.68 5.40
C VAL A 86 10.00 -11.20 5.75
N ILE A 87 9.39 -10.40 4.90
CA ILE A 87 9.28 -8.95 5.04
C ILE A 87 7.81 -8.53 5.05
N HIS A 88 7.53 -7.34 5.57
CA HIS A 88 6.19 -6.78 5.56
C HIS A 88 5.65 -6.64 4.12
N ASP A 89 4.38 -6.93 3.86
CA ASP A 89 3.74 -6.89 2.53
C ASP A 89 3.90 -5.57 1.74
N TYR A 90 4.03 -4.42 2.41
CA TYR A 90 4.31 -3.12 1.81
C TYR A 90 5.79 -2.85 1.49
N ALA A 91 6.73 -3.54 2.13
CA ALA A 91 8.15 -3.39 1.82
C ALA A 91 8.50 -3.76 0.36
N PRO A 92 7.97 -4.86 -0.21
CA PRO A 92 8.10 -5.16 -1.64
C PRO A 92 7.62 -4.00 -2.53
N ILE A 93 6.54 -3.33 -2.16
CA ILE A 93 6.00 -2.22 -2.96
C ILE A 93 7.03 -1.08 -3.04
N VAL A 94 7.68 -0.75 -1.92
CA VAL A 94 8.80 0.21 -1.91
C VAL A 94 9.95 -0.28 -2.80
N CYS A 95 10.36 -1.54 -2.64
CA CYS A 95 11.43 -2.14 -3.45
C CYS A 95 11.14 -2.05 -4.94
N ALA A 96 9.90 -2.29 -5.36
CA ALA A 96 9.48 -2.22 -6.76
C ALA A 96 9.68 -0.83 -7.37
N THR A 97 9.59 0.23 -6.54
CA THR A 97 9.83 1.58 -7.04
C THR A 97 11.27 1.75 -7.53
N PHE A 98 12.26 1.05 -6.97
CA PHE A 98 13.67 1.13 -7.39
C PHE A 98 13.99 0.35 -8.68
N THR A 99 12.98 -0.13 -9.40
CA THR A 99 13.13 -0.98 -10.59
C THR A 99 12.63 -0.30 -11.86
N ASP A 100 12.78 -0.99 -13.00
CA ASP A 100 12.21 -0.59 -14.29
C ASP A 100 10.67 -0.58 -14.31
N TYR A 101 10.00 -1.00 -13.22
CA TYR A 101 8.55 -0.89 -13.08
C TYR A 101 8.07 0.55 -13.25
N MET A 102 8.84 1.52 -12.73
CA MET A 102 8.47 2.93 -12.67
C MET A 102 8.55 3.66 -14.01
N ILE A 103 9.25 3.09 -15.00
CA ILE A 103 9.41 3.70 -16.33
C ILE A 103 8.41 3.17 -17.35
N LYS A 104 7.63 2.13 -17.02
CA LYS A 104 6.62 1.53 -17.90
C LYS A 104 5.30 2.30 -17.76
N PRO A 105 4.81 3.01 -18.80
CA PRO A 105 3.60 3.83 -18.67
C PRO A 105 2.35 3.04 -18.26
N ALA A 106 2.25 1.78 -18.70
CA ALA A 106 1.13 0.90 -18.34
C ALA A 106 1.08 0.55 -16.85
N ASN A 107 2.17 0.75 -16.10
CA ASN A 107 2.26 0.45 -14.68
C ASN A 107 1.88 1.62 -13.77
N LEU A 108 1.84 2.84 -14.30
CA LEU A 108 1.82 4.05 -13.49
C LEU A 108 0.81 5.07 -14.01
N LYS A 109 -0.13 5.48 -13.15
CA LYS A 109 -0.89 6.72 -13.33
C LYS A 109 -0.20 7.82 -12.53
N ARG A 110 0.47 8.74 -13.22
CA ARG A 110 1.07 9.93 -12.58
C ARG A 110 -0.04 10.90 -12.16
N LEU A 111 0.06 11.42 -10.95
CA LEU A 111 -0.85 12.45 -10.41
C LEU A 111 -0.25 13.86 -10.51
N ASN A 112 1.05 13.96 -10.75
CA ASN A 112 1.76 15.18 -11.12
C ASN A 112 2.97 14.85 -12.00
N ASP A 113 3.58 15.88 -12.60
CA ASP A 113 4.71 15.74 -13.53
C ASP A 113 6.10 15.90 -12.88
N CYS A 114 6.16 16.03 -11.55
CA CYS A 114 7.40 16.26 -10.80
C CYS A 114 8.46 15.17 -11.03
N PRO A 115 9.74 15.51 -11.25
CA PRO A 115 10.78 14.51 -11.51
C PRO A 115 11.06 13.64 -10.28
N ILE A 116 11.37 12.35 -10.49
CA ILE A 116 11.77 11.42 -9.43
C ILE A 116 13.24 11.68 -9.08
N ASN A 117 13.53 12.06 -7.84
CA ASN A 117 14.90 11.98 -7.33
C ASN A 117 15.24 10.50 -7.12
N HIS A 118 16.20 9.97 -7.89
CA HIS A 118 16.57 8.56 -7.85
C HIS A 118 17.06 8.11 -6.47
N ASP A 119 17.80 8.98 -5.78
CA ASP A 119 18.36 8.76 -4.44
C ASP A 119 17.42 9.26 -3.32
N GLY A 120 16.30 9.88 -3.72
CA GLY A 120 15.32 10.42 -2.80
C GLY A 120 14.54 9.33 -2.06
N ARG A 121 14.07 9.66 -0.86
CA ARG A 121 13.18 8.78 -0.09
C ARG A 121 11.89 8.51 -0.86
N ARG A 122 11.48 7.25 -0.88
CA ARG A 122 10.27 6.77 -1.55
C ARG A 122 9.31 6.21 -0.53
N VAL A 123 8.03 6.46 -0.75
CA VAL A 123 6.95 5.97 0.09
C VAL A 123 6.01 5.13 -0.76
N ALA A 124 5.74 3.91 -0.31
CA ALA A 124 4.65 3.10 -0.84
C ALA A 124 3.45 3.20 0.10
N LEU A 125 2.29 3.54 -0.45
CA LEU A 125 1.04 3.70 0.28
C LEU A 125 -0.03 2.77 -0.30
N GLY A 126 -0.49 1.78 0.49
CA GLY A 126 -1.62 0.95 0.12
C GLY A 126 -2.93 1.38 0.76
N ILE A 127 -3.97 1.49 -0.06
CA ILE A 127 -5.34 1.77 0.37
C ILE A 127 -6.23 0.62 -0.10
N GLY A 128 -6.66 -0.21 0.84
CA GLY A 128 -7.41 -1.44 0.57
C GLY A 128 -8.37 -1.77 1.72
N THR A 129 -8.33 -3.02 2.18
CA THR A 129 -9.04 -3.43 3.41
C THR A 129 -8.59 -2.60 4.61
N GLY A 130 -7.29 -2.29 4.67
CA GLY A 130 -6.69 -1.33 5.60
C GLY A 130 -5.91 -0.25 4.86
N LEU A 131 -5.09 0.49 5.60
CA LEU A 131 -4.23 1.56 5.14
C LEU A 131 -2.81 1.25 5.60
N GLY A 132 -1.92 0.90 4.68
CA GLY A 132 -0.55 0.58 5.04
C GLY A 132 0.45 1.45 4.30
N LEU A 133 1.58 1.68 4.94
CA LEU A 133 2.64 2.50 4.40
C LEU A 133 3.99 1.94 4.81
N LYS A 134 4.94 1.92 3.87
CA LYS A 134 6.36 1.73 4.17
C LYS A 134 7.17 2.71 3.33
N ASP A 135 8.34 3.09 3.82
CA ASP A 135 9.26 4.01 3.16
C ASP A 135 10.62 3.36 2.97
N GLY A 136 11.42 3.92 2.08
CA GLY A 136 12.78 3.45 1.87
C GLY A 136 13.63 4.41 1.04
N VAL A 137 14.93 4.16 1.05
CA VAL A 137 15.95 4.96 0.36
C VAL A 137 16.94 4.00 -0.30
N LEU A 138 17.31 4.25 -1.54
CA LEU A 138 18.42 3.54 -2.18
C LEU A 138 19.73 4.17 -1.70
N LEU A 139 20.65 3.34 -1.22
CA LEU A 139 21.95 3.76 -0.73
C LEU A 139 22.96 3.80 -1.89
N PRO A 140 24.01 4.65 -1.83
CA PRO A 140 24.98 4.79 -2.92
C PRO A 140 25.73 3.50 -3.30
N ASN A 141 25.79 2.52 -2.41
CA ASN A 141 26.41 1.21 -2.66
C ASN A 141 25.47 0.22 -3.38
N GLY A 142 24.25 0.64 -3.75
CA GLY A 142 23.25 -0.21 -4.40
C GLY A 142 22.41 -1.06 -3.44
N ASP A 143 22.66 -0.97 -2.12
CA ASP A 143 21.73 -1.46 -1.10
C ASP A 143 20.56 -0.46 -0.92
N PHE A 144 19.56 -0.80 -0.12
CA PHE A 144 18.47 0.09 0.24
C PHE A 144 18.15 -0.02 1.73
N TRP A 145 17.69 1.06 2.35
CA TRP A 145 17.10 1.02 3.68
C TRP A 145 15.57 0.98 3.58
N LEU A 146 14.92 0.18 4.43
CA LEU A 146 13.46 0.13 4.55
C LEU A 146 13.03 0.55 5.96
N GLY A 147 12.10 1.49 6.02
CA GLY A 147 11.48 1.91 7.25
C GLY A 147 10.50 0.88 7.81
N LYS A 148 10.39 0.85 9.13
CA LYS A 148 9.38 0.09 9.87
C LYS A 148 8.43 1.09 10.53
N ASN A 149 7.19 1.13 10.07
CA ASN A 149 6.18 2.05 10.60
C ASN A 149 4.78 1.47 10.37
N GLU A 150 3.80 1.90 11.16
CA GLU A 150 2.39 1.52 11.00
C GLU A 150 1.50 2.77 10.89
N ILE A 151 1.90 3.66 9.96
CA ILE A 151 1.35 5.02 9.88
C ILE A 151 -0.15 5.05 9.53
N GLY A 152 -0.72 3.98 8.98
CA GLY A 152 -2.17 3.92 8.76
C GLY A 152 -3.01 4.07 10.04
N HIS A 153 -2.42 3.71 11.18
CA HIS A 153 -3.06 3.80 12.50
C HIS A 153 -2.80 5.14 13.21
N ILE A 154 -2.17 6.14 12.57
CA ILE A 154 -2.08 7.47 13.19
C ILE A 154 -3.46 8.12 13.25
N GLY A 155 -3.65 8.97 14.26
CA GLY A 155 -4.86 9.76 14.42
C GLY A 155 -5.07 10.73 13.25
N ILE A 156 -6.33 10.94 12.88
CA ILE A 156 -6.72 11.99 11.95
C ILE A 156 -6.45 13.34 12.61
N ALA A 157 -5.65 14.17 11.96
CA ALA A 157 -5.35 15.51 12.45
C ALA A 157 -6.42 16.52 11.98
N THR A 158 -6.73 17.49 12.85
CA THR A 158 -7.39 18.73 12.39
C THR A 158 -6.38 19.48 11.51
N PRO A 159 -6.70 19.75 10.23
CA PRO A 159 -5.78 20.46 9.35
C PRO A 159 -5.52 21.89 9.86
N PRO A 160 -4.28 22.39 9.79
CA PRO A 160 -3.95 23.75 10.23
C PRO A 160 -4.53 24.83 9.31
N HIS A 161 -4.92 24.47 8.08
CA HIS A 161 -5.56 25.37 7.13
C HIS A 161 -6.67 24.65 6.36
N ALA A 162 -7.93 25.02 6.59
CA ALA A 162 -9.08 24.50 5.85
C ALA A 162 -10.17 25.58 5.77
N THR A 163 -11.07 25.45 4.80
CA THR A 163 -12.26 26.32 4.75
C THR A 163 -13.16 26.08 5.98
N GLN A 164 -14.02 27.04 6.30
CA GLN A 164 -14.96 26.89 7.42
C GLN A 164 -15.89 25.68 7.24
N ASP A 165 -16.33 25.42 6.01
CA ASP A 165 -17.20 24.29 5.69
C ASP A 165 -16.47 22.95 5.83
N GLU A 166 -15.22 22.86 5.38
CA GLU A 166 -14.37 21.67 5.58
C GLU A 166 -14.14 21.40 7.07
N LEU A 167 -13.82 22.44 7.86
CA LEU A 167 -13.61 22.30 9.30
C LEU A 167 -14.89 21.86 10.02
N LYS A 168 -16.04 22.46 9.70
CA LYS A 168 -17.34 22.09 10.25
C LYS A 168 -17.70 20.63 9.92
N ARG A 169 -17.49 20.22 8.67
CA ARG A 169 -17.73 18.83 8.22
C ARG A 169 -16.78 17.85 8.90
N HIS A 170 -15.50 18.21 9.04
CA HIS A 170 -14.51 17.42 9.77
C HIS A 170 -14.95 17.18 11.21
N GLN A 171 -15.30 18.24 11.95
CA GLN A 171 -15.77 18.14 13.33
C GLN A 171 -17.05 17.28 13.46
N ALA A 172 -17.99 17.44 12.53
CA ALA A 172 -19.21 16.62 12.50
C ALA A 172 -18.90 15.13 12.26
N LEU A 173 -17.97 14.82 11.35
CA LEU A 173 -17.54 13.44 11.10
C LEU A 173 -16.82 12.86 12.33
N ILE A 174 -15.90 13.60 12.94
CA ILE A 174 -15.20 13.15 14.15
C ILE A 174 -16.20 12.79 15.26
N LYS A 175 -17.21 13.65 15.48
CA LYS A 175 -18.30 13.38 16.43
C LYS A 175 -19.12 12.15 16.05
N HIS A 176 -19.40 11.94 14.77
CA HIS A 176 -20.14 10.76 14.27
C HIS A 176 -19.36 9.45 14.45
N LEU A 177 -18.03 9.49 14.30
CA LEU A 177 -17.18 8.30 14.44
C LEU A 177 -16.98 7.89 15.90
N GLN A 178 -17.04 8.83 16.85
CA GLN A 178 -16.92 8.51 18.28
C GLN A 178 -17.98 7.51 18.78
N PRO A 179 -17.64 6.60 19.71
CA PRO A 179 -16.35 6.45 20.40
C PRO A 179 -15.33 5.57 19.65
N ARG A 180 -15.51 5.31 18.35
CA ARG A 180 -14.59 4.46 17.57
C ARG A 180 -13.24 5.15 17.36
N SER A 181 -12.28 4.36 16.88
CA SER A 181 -10.95 4.83 16.49
C SER A 181 -11.03 5.95 15.44
N LEU A 182 -10.23 7.00 15.65
CA LEU A 182 -10.15 8.18 14.78
C LEU A 182 -8.85 8.15 13.98
N THR A 183 -8.58 7.06 13.27
CA THR A 183 -7.38 6.91 12.43
C THR A 183 -7.67 7.15 10.97
N PHE A 184 -6.64 7.46 10.19
CA PHE A 184 -6.80 7.60 8.73
C PHE A 184 -7.33 6.31 8.10
N GLU A 185 -6.88 5.13 8.53
CA GLU A 185 -7.43 3.84 8.07
C GLU A 185 -8.95 3.72 8.27
N HIS A 186 -9.47 4.27 9.37
CA HIS A 186 -10.89 4.19 9.68
C HIS A 186 -11.78 4.92 8.64
N ILE A 187 -11.19 5.87 7.91
CA ILE A 187 -11.81 6.63 6.83
C ILE A 187 -11.35 6.12 5.44
N LEU A 188 -10.05 5.87 5.27
CA LEU A 188 -9.41 5.51 4.01
C LEU A 188 -9.26 3.99 3.88
N SER A 189 -10.39 3.30 3.87
CA SER A 189 -10.49 1.86 3.65
C SER A 189 -11.85 1.51 3.04
N GLY A 190 -12.05 0.26 2.60
CA GLY A 190 -13.35 -0.19 2.10
C GLY A 190 -14.46 -0.11 3.16
N ALA A 191 -14.12 -0.34 4.44
CA ALA A 191 -15.05 -0.10 5.54
C ALA A 191 -15.26 1.41 5.79
N GLY A 192 -14.22 2.23 5.59
CA GLY A 192 -14.28 3.67 5.73
C GLY A 192 -15.24 4.35 4.74
N THR A 193 -15.28 3.92 3.48
CA THR A 193 -16.26 4.45 2.50
C THR A 193 -17.70 4.18 2.93
N THR A 194 -17.97 3.03 3.54
CA THR A 194 -19.29 2.69 4.12
C THR A 194 -19.65 3.62 5.28
N ARG A 195 -18.69 3.93 6.17
CA ARG A 195 -18.91 4.87 7.28
C ARG A 195 -19.18 6.29 6.78
N LEU A 196 -18.42 6.74 5.78
CA LEU A 196 -18.64 8.03 5.16
C LEU A 196 -20.00 8.12 4.46
N TYR A 197 -20.45 7.04 3.80
CA TYR A 197 -21.79 6.97 3.23
C TYR A 197 -22.88 7.15 4.30
N GLN A 198 -22.78 6.40 5.41
CA GLN A 198 -23.73 6.50 6.53
C GLN A 198 -23.75 7.89 7.17
N PHE A 199 -22.58 8.54 7.26
CA PHE A 199 -22.46 9.90 7.76
C PHE A 199 -23.15 10.93 6.85
N LEU A 200 -22.95 10.83 5.54
CA LEU A 200 -23.50 11.78 4.57
C LEU A 200 -24.97 11.55 4.24
N TYR A 201 -25.43 10.31 4.30
CA TYR A 201 -26.77 9.92 3.88
C TYR A 201 -27.50 9.12 4.98
N PRO A 202 -27.69 9.70 6.18
CA PRO A 202 -28.24 8.98 7.33
C PRO A 202 -29.67 8.48 7.10
N ASP A 203 -30.44 9.14 6.23
CA ASP A 203 -31.83 8.80 5.94
C ASP A 203 -31.97 7.83 4.74
N ARG A 204 -30.87 7.46 4.08
CA ARG A 204 -30.89 6.50 2.96
C ARG A 204 -30.75 5.07 3.46
N ALA A 205 -31.32 4.12 2.71
CA ALA A 205 -31.14 2.70 2.99
C ALA A 205 -29.65 2.32 2.94
N ALA A 206 -29.24 1.44 3.87
CA ALA A 206 -27.88 0.93 3.89
C ALA A 206 -27.56 0.18 2.59
N LEU A 207 -26.41 0.51 2.01
CA LEU A 207 -25.88 -0.15 0.82
C LEU A 207 -24.74 -1.10 1.19
N LYS A 208 -24.54 -2.15 0.39
CA LYS A 208 -23.34 -2.99 0.50
C LYS A 208 -22.10 -2.23 0.01
N PRO A 209 -20.89 -2.53 0.52
CA PRO A 209 -19.66 -1.84 0.10
C PRO A 209 -19.45 -1.81 -1.42
N GLU A 210 -19.79 -2.89 -2.12
CA GLU A 210 -19.66 -3.00 -3.58
C GLU A 210 -20.57 -1.99 -4.29
N GLN A 211 -21.81 -1.84 -3.81
CA GLN A 211 -22.80 -0.91 -4.37
C GLN A 211 -22.40 0.55 -4.13
N ILE A 212 -21.85 0.85 -2.95
CA ILE A 212 -21.29 2.18 -2.65
C ILE A 212 -20.16 2.46 -3.64
N GLY A 213 -19.27 1.50 -3.84
CA GLY A 213 -18.14 1.64 -4.75
C GLY A 213 -18.57 1.88 -6.20
N GLU A 214 -19.57 1.13 -6.68
CA GLU A 214 -20.17 1.33 -8.00
C GLU A 214 -20.77 2.73 -8.17
N GLN A 215 -21.53 3.20 -7.17
CA GLN A 215 -22.14 4.52 -7.21
C GLN A 215 -21.11 5.66 -7.12
N MET A 216 -20.01 5.47 -6.38
CA MET A 216 -18.88 6.42 -6.36
C MET A 216 -18.25 6.56 -7.75
N ARG A 217 -17.93 5.42 -8.41
CA ARG A 217 -17.35 5.42 -9.77
C ARG A 217 -18.29 6.02 -10.81
N ALA A 218 -19.59 5.80 -10.66
CA ALA A 218 -20.61 6.41 -11.50
C ALA A 218 -20.90 7.88 -11.15
N ASN A 219 -20.17 8.46 -10.19
CA ASN A 219 -20.34 9.81 -9.67
C ASN A 219 -21.78 10.13 -9.19
N LEU A 220 -22.50 9.12 -8.70
CA LEU A 220 -23.85 9.25 -8.13
C LEU A 220 -23.83 9.69 -6.65
N LEU A 221 -22.64 9.70 -6.04
CA LEU A 221 -22.40 10.11 -4.65
C LEU A 221 -21.31 11.19 -4.58
N PRO A 222 -21.50 12.37 -5.20
CA PRO A 222 -20.45 13.38 -5.36
C PRO A 222 -19.89 13.88 -4.02
N GLU A 223 -20.74 14.01 -2.99
CA GLU A 223 -20.26 14.41 -1.65
C GLU A 223 -19.38 13.35 -0.99
N LEU A 224 -19.64 12.07 -1.26
CA LEU A 224 -18.84 10.96 -0.76
C LEU A 224 -17.47 10.92 -1.42
N VAL A 225 -17.43 11.07 -2.75
CA VAL A 225 -16.16 11.20 -3.49
C VAL A 225 -15.39 12.42 -2.99
N ALA A 226 -16.06 13.56 -2.80
CA ALA A 226 -15.42 14.79 -2.36
C ALA A 226 -14.80 14.69 -0.94
N ILE A 227 -15.51 14.09 0.02
CA ILE A 227 -14.98 13.93 1.39
C ILE A 227 -13.88 12.87 1.43
N PHE A 228 -14.03 11.77 0.70
CA PHE A 228 -13.00 10.73 0.60
C PHE A 228 -11.71 11.29 -0.01
N ALA A 229 -11.82 11.99 -1.14
CA ALA A 229 -10.72 12.69 -1.79
C ALA A 229 -10.03 13.69 -0.85
N TRP A 230 -10.80 14.46 -0.08
CA TRP A 230 -10.23 15.42 0.88
C TRP A 230 -9.38 14.74 1.96
N TYR A 231 -9.89 13.69 2.61
CA TYR A 231 -9.13 12.94 3.61
C TYR A 231 -7.91 12.21 3.03
N LEU A 232 -8.04 11.71 1.80
CA LEU A 232 -6.93 11.13 1.05
C LEU A 232 -5.83 12.17 0.82
N GLY A 233 -6.22 13.39 0.45
CA GLY A 233 -5.30 14.51 0.31
C GLY A 233 -4.63 14.91 1.63
N LEU A 234 -5.41 15.00 2.72
CA LEU A 234 -4.87 15.26 4.06
C LEU A 234 -3.79 14.25 4.46
N PHE A 235 -4.04 12.97 4.16
CA PHE A 235 -3.09 11.92 4.47
C PHE A 235 -1.82 12.01 3.61
N VAL A 236 -1.97 12.20 2.30
CA VAL A 236 -0.83 12.43 1.39
C VAL A 236 -0.01 13.64 1.83
N GLY A 237 -0.65 14.76 2.17
CA GLY A 237 0.03 15.95 2.66
C GLY A 237 0.76 15.74 3.99
N THR A 238 0.18 14.93 4.87
CA THR A 238 0.82 14.50 6.13
C THR A 238 2.05 13.65 5.86
N VAL A 239 1.95 12.66 4.96
CA VAL A 239 3.06 11.80 4.53
C VAL A 239 4.19 12.61 3.89
N GLN A 240 3.86 13.62 3.06
CA GLN A 240 4.85 14.52 2.48
C GLN A 240 5.68 15.22 3.55
N LEU A 241 5.05 15.69 4.64
CA LEU A 241 5.73 16.38 5.73
C LEU A 241 6.57 15.44 6.61
N ILE A 242 6.10 14.21 6.85
CA ILE A 242 6.80 13.24 7.68
C ILE A 242 8.06 12.73 6.98
N PHE A 243 7.95 12.42 5.68
CA PHE A 243 9.01 11.71 4.96
C PHE A 243 9.85 12.56 4.03
N MET A 244 9.37 13.74 3.64
CA MET A 244 10.01 14.59 2.61
C MET A 244 10.40 13.75 1.37
N PRO A 245 9.43 13.05 0.73
CA PRO A 245 9.72 11.96 -0.21
C PRO A 245 10.11 12.47 -1.60
N GLU A 246 11.36 12.89 -1.76
CA GLU A 246 11.90 13.37 -3.04
C GLU A 246 11.87 12.31 -4.16
N GLY A 247 11.89 11.02 -3.79
CA GLY A 247 11.71 9.90 -4.71
C GLY A 247 10.24 9.50 -4.93
N GLY A 248 9.32 10.21 -4.27
CA GLY A 248 7.90 10.19 -4.52
C GLY A 248 7.06 9.32 -3.58
N ILE A 249 5.75 9.54 -3.67
CA ILE A 249 4.70 8.75 -3.02
C ILE A 249 3.99 7.93 -4.08
N TRP A 250 3.98 6.62 -3.89
CA TRP A 250 3.47 5.64 -4.84
C TRP A 250 2.32 4.86 -4.22
N ILE A 251 1.12 5.12 -4.72
CA ILE A 251 -0.14 4.67 -4.13
C ILE A 251 -0.61 3.39 -4.82
N THR A 252 -1.16 2.44 -4.08
CA THR A 252 -1.75 1.22 -4.62
C THR A 252 -2.85 0.69 -3.71
N GLY A 253 -3.33 -0.52 -3.97
CA GLY A 253 -4.37 -1.18 -3.18
C GLY A 253 -5.76 -1.10 -3.82
N GLY A 254 -6.61 -2.08 -3.48
CA GLY A 254 -7.88 -2.29 -4.17
C GLY A 254 -8.84 -1.10 -4.08
N VAL A 255 -8.86 -0.36 -2.97
CA VAL A 255 -9.72 0.81 -2.80
C VAL A 255 -9.21 1.97 -3.64
N ALA A 256 -7.90 2.25 -3.62
CA ALA A 256 -7.32 3.28 -4.49
C ALA A 256 -7.59 2.99 -5.98
N LEU A 257 -7.35 1.75 -6.41
CA LEU A 257 -7.56 1.34 -7.81
C LEU A 257 -9.03 1.33 -8.23
N SER A 258 -9.95 1.13 -7.27
CA SER A 258 -11.40 1.15 -7.52
C SER A 258 -11.99 2.55 -7.53
N HIS A 259 -11.24 3.58 -7.11
CA HIS A 259 -11.70 4.95 -6.91
C HIS A 259 -10.72 5.98 -7.47
N LEU A 260 -10.28 5.78 -8.72
CA LEU A 260 -9.35 6.70 -9.39
C LEU A 260 -9.91 8.12 -9.51
N GLU A 261 -11.24 8.26 -9.58
CA GLU A 261 -11.96 9.54 -9.58
C GLU A 261 -11.67 10.40 -8.35
N ALA A 262 -11.36 9.79 -7.20
CA ALA A 262 -11.05 10.54 -5.99
C ALA A 262 -9.74 11.33 -6.10
N PHE A 263 -8.76 10.82 -6.87
CA PHE A 263 -7.48 11.49 -7.09
C PHE A 263 -7.57 12.64 -8.10
N GLU A 264 -8.60 12.63 -8.95
CA GLU A 264 -8.88 13.68 -9.93
C GLU A 264 -9.79 14.77 -9.35
N HIS A 265 -10.46 14.48 -8.22
CA HIS A 265 -11.38 15.41 -7.60
C HIS A 265 -10.61 16.61 -6.97
N PRO A 266 -11.04 17.87 -7.16
CA PRO A 266 -10.34 19.05 -6.62
C PRO A 266 -10.15 19.06 -5.10
N SER A 267 -10.97 18.30 -4.36
CA SER A 267 -10.80 18.13 -2.91
C SER A 267 -9.51 17.42 -2.53
N PHE A 268 -8.97 16.54 -3.39
CA PHE A 268 -7.73 15.85 -3.12
C PHE A 268 -6.57 16.84 -2.98
N GLU A 269 -6.42 17.72 -3.96
CA GLU A 269 -5.43 18.79 -3.93
C GLU A 269 -5.64 19.74 -2.75
N ARG A 270 -6.89 20.15 -2.47
CA ARG A 270 -7.18 20.96 -1.27
C ARG A 270 -6.78 20.28 0.03
N GLY A 271 -6.96 18.95 0.13
CA GLY A 271 -6.52 18.16 1.27
C GLY A 271 -5.00 18.15 1.43
N ILE A 272 -4.24 17.93 0.33
CA ILE A 272 -2.77 18.01 0.37
C ILE A 272 -2.32 19.39 0.86
N HIS A 273 -3.00 20.43 0.38
CA HIS A 273 -2.68 21.82 0.63
C HIS A 273 -3.20 22.37 1.95
N ALA A 274 -3.88 21.53 2.75
CA ALA A 274 -4.44 21.91 4.04
C ALA A 274 -3.38 22.16 5.12
N SER A 275 -2.09 21.94 4.79
CA SER A 275 -0.95 22.42 5.57
C SER A 275 -0.04 23.30 4.71
N PRO A 276 0.17 24.59 5.07
CA PRO A 276 1.01 25.51 4.31
C PRO A 276 2.52 25.26 4.54
N ALA A 277 2.89 24.43 5.52
CA ALA A 277 4.27 24.14 5.85
C ALA A 277 5.00 23.51 4.65
N TYR A 278 6.17 24.07 4.31
CA TYR A 278 7.03 23.63 3.21
C TYR A 278 6.32 23.47 1.86
N ARG A 279 5.25 24.23 1.61
CA ARG A 279 4.39 24.05 0.44
C ARG A 279 5.14 24.06 -0.89
N ALA A 280 5.98 25.06 -1.11
CA ALA A 280 6.76 25.18 -2.34
C ALA A 280 7.66 23.97 -2.61
N LEU A 281 8.19 23.33 -1.55
CA LEU A 281 8.99 22.11 -1.65
C LEU A 281 8.11 20.87 -1.85
N ARG A 282 6.99 20.78 -1.13
CA ARG A 282 6.09 19.63 -1.22
C ARG A 282 5.40 19.51 -2.59
N ASP A 283 5.19 20.63 -3.27
CA ASP A 283 4.66 20.67 -4.63
C ASP A 283 5.66 20.12 -5.67
N THR A 284 6.92 19.85 -5.29
CA THR A 284 7.93 19.21 -6.16
C THR A 284 8.04 17.70 -5.97
N TYR A 285 7.30 17.10 -5.03
CA TYR A 285 7.39 15.66 -4.79
C TYR A 285 6.58 14.86 -5.82
N PRO A 286 7.18 13.83 -6.45
CA PRO A 286 6.45 12.96 -7.37
C PRO A 286 5.32 12.22 -6.66
N LEU A 287 4.19 12.12 -7.33
CA LEU A 287 3.00 11.45 -6.81
C LEU A 287 2.37 10.62 -7.92
N GLY A 288 2.05 9.36 -7.63
CA GLY A 288 1.44 8.47 -8.62
C GLY A 288 0.79 7.23 -8.03
N ILE A 289 0.08 6.50 -8.88
CA ILE A 289 -0.65 5.27 -8.54
C ILE A 289 -0.07 4.11 -9.34
N LEU A 290 0.36 3.06 -8.65
CA LEU A 290 0.82 1.79 -9.22
C LEU A 290 -0.38 0.94 -9.60
N LEU A 291 -0.57 0.71 -10.90
CA LEU A 291 -1.81 0.15 -11.47
C LEU A 291 -1.88 -1.38 -11.44
N ASN A 292 -0.73 -2.06 -11.49
CA ASN A 292 -0.68 -3.51 -11.68
C ASN A 292 -0.16 -4.23 -10.43
N PRO A 293 -0.79 -5.30 -9.94
CA PRO A 293 -0.41 -5.98 -8.69
C PRO A 293 1.00 -6.62 -8.73
N GLU A 294 1.57 -6.78 -9.92
CA GLU A 294 2.90 -7.35 -10.13
C GLU A 294 4.02 -6.60 -9.41
N HIS A 295 3.83 -5.32 -9.04
CA HIS A 295 4.81 -4.56 -8.28
C HIS A 295 5.24 -5.29 -7.01
N ALA A 296 4.32 -5.93 -6.28
CA ALA A 296 4.66 -6.62 -5.04
C ALA A 296 5.54 -7.85 -5.29
N LEU A 297 5.29 -8.62 -6.36
CA LEU A 297 6.12 -9.77 -6.73
C LEU A 297 7.49 -9.34 -7.25
N LEU A 298 7.53 -8.30 -8.08
CA LEU A 298 8.76 -7.70 -8.58
C LEU A 298 9.62 -7.16 -7.44
N GLY A 299 8.99 -6.47 -6.50
CA GLY A 299 9.63 -5.92 -5.32
C GLY A 299 10.25 -6.96 -4.40
N ASN A 300 9.55 -8.08 -4.17
CA ASN A 300 10.10 -9.22 -3.43
C ASN A 300 11.34 -9.78 -4.12
N ALA A 301 11.29 -9.96 -5.44
CA ALA A 301 12.44 -10.45 -6.18
C ALA A 301 13.60 -9.45 -6.22
N TYR A 302 13.33 -8.14 -6.26
CA TYR A 302 14.35 -7.11 -6.15
C TYR A 302 14.99 -7.11 -4.76
N TYR A 303 14.19 -7.28 -3.70
CA TYR A 303 14.72 -7.47 -2.36
C TYR A 303 15.65 -8.69 -2.31
N ALA A 304 15.19 -9.84 -2.80
CA ALA A 304 15.96 -11.07 -2.78
C ALA A 304 17.29 -10.91 -3.53
N SER A 305 17.28 -10.34 -4.73
CA SER A 305 18.48 -10.19 -5.56
C SER A 305 19.51 -9.21 -5.01
N LYS A 306 19.13 -8.33 -4.08
CA LYS A 306 20.02 -7.35 -3.45
C LYS A 306 20.46 -7.72 -2.05
N ARG A 307 19.68 -8.53 -1.34
CA ARG A 307 19.89 -8.84 0.09
C ARG A 307 20.27 -10.29 0.37
N LEU A 308 19.96 -11.21 -0.55
CA LEU A 308 20.09 -12.65 -0.33
C LEU A 308 21.04 -13.32 -1.33
N LEU A 309 21.33 -12.67 -2.47
CA LEU A 309 22.32 -13.06 -3.47
C LEU A 309 23.51 -12.11 -3.42
#